data_AF-A0A1M7P1S1-F1
#
_entry.id   AF-A0A1M7P1S1-F1
#
_cell.length_a   1.000
_cell.length_b   1.000
_cell.length_c   1.000
_cell.angle_alpha   90.00
_cell.angle_beta   90.00
_cell.angle_gamma   90.00
#
_symmetry.space_group_name_H-M   'P 1'
#
loop_
_entity.id
_entity.type
_entity.pdbx_description
1 polymer ?
#
loop_
_entity_poly.entity_id
_entity_poly.type
_entity_poly.pdbx_seq_one_letter_code
_entity_poly.pdbx_strand_id
1 'polypeptide(L)'
;MSEKQWDIKEVKRMKKKKLFQYNFVMVFISLLISYFIANDSAIILCGVFCVIFWLLAANSLYILITENTIGTSTSRRLKEYDKDRLGKKRWRRNTLVQAIFINLSAIGMTWFLFVIDFDSITLNFPWSFFHLLVVGSVII
;
A
#
# COMPACT_ATOMS: atom_id res chain seq x y z
N MET A 1 24.63 -25.37 -10.11
CA MET A 1 23.71 -24.47 -9.37
C MET A 1 22.32 -24.83 -9.86
N SER A 2 21.50 -25.56 -9.07
CA SER A 2 20.22 -26.09 -9.56
C SER A 2 19.29 -24.92 -9.88
N GLU A 3 19.06 -24.65 -11.17
CA GLU A 3 18.04 -23.72 -11.61
C GLU A 3 16.70 -24.20 -11.05
N LYS A 4 16.19 -23.51 -10.03
CA LYS A 4 14.83 -23.71 -9.53
C LYS A 4 13.91 -23.33 -10.68
N GLN A 5 13.42 -24.33 -11.42
CA GLN A 5 12.56 -24.12 -12.57
C GLN A 5 11.18 -23.69 -12.06
N TRP A 6 11.00 -22.38 -11.89
CA TRP A 6 9.74 -21.81 -11.40
C TRP A 6 8.63 -22.01 -12.44
N ASP A 7 7.49 -22.58 -12.02
CA ASP A 7 6.31 -22.65 -12.90
C ASP A 7 5.73 -21.24 -13.11
N ILE A 8 5.98 -20.70 -14.31
CA ILE A 8 5.52 -19.39 -14.74
C ILE A 8 3.98 -19.29 -14.66
N LYS A 9 3.24 -20.39 -14.86
CA LYS A 9 1.77 -20.40 -14.74
C LYS A 9 1.33 -20.20 -13.29
N GLU A 10 1.99 -20.85 -12.33
CA GLU A 10 1.71 -20.67 -10.91
C GLU A 10 2.00 -19.23 -10.46
N VAL A 11 3.15 -18.67 -10.87
CA VAL A 11 3.50 -17.27 -10.55
C VAL A 11 2.49 -16.27 -11.13
N LYS A 12 2.03 -16.49 -12.37
CA LYS A 12 0.97 -15.66 -12.98
C LYS A 12 -0.33 -15.73 -12.18
N ARG A 13 -0.75 -16.92 -11.73
CA ARG A 13 -1.96 -17.10 -10.92
C ARG A 13 -1.84 -16.37 -9.58
N MET A 14 -0.69 -16.46 -8.91
CA MET A 14 -0.44 -15.77 -7.64
C MET A 14 -0.45 -14.24 -7.82
N LYS A 15 0.13 -13.72 -8.90
CA LYS A 15 0.09 -12.29 -9.23
C LYS A 15 -1.34 -11.80 -9.51
N LYS A 16 -2.12 -12.55 -10.29
CA LYS A 16 -3.53 -12.21 -10.58
C LYS A 16 -4.37 -12.14 -9.30
N LYS A 17 -4.17 -13.06 -8.36
CA LYS A 17 -4.86 -13.03 -7.06
C LYS A 17 -4.50 -11.78 -6.25
N LYS A 18 -3.22 -11.39 -6.24
CA LYS A 18 -2.79 -10.14 -5.59
C LYS A 18 -3.40 -8.90 -6.26
N LEU A 19 -3.44 -8.86 -7.59
CA LEU A 19 -4.05 -7.76 -8.31
C LEU A 19 -5.52 -7.59 -7.95
N PHE A 20 -6.27 -8.70 -7.92
CA PHE A 20 -7.66 -8.68 -7.47
C PHE A 20 -7.81 -8.17 -6.03
N GLN A 21 -6.94 -8.59 -5.11
CA GLN A 21 -6.93 -8.08 -3.75
C GLN A 21 -6.64 -6.58 -3.69
N TYR A 22 -5.67 -6.08 -4.46
CA TYR A 22 -5.36 -4.66 -4.52
C TYR A 22 -6.51 -3.84 -5.09
N ASN A 23 -7.14 -4.29 -6.19
CA ASN A 23 -8.28 -3.60 -6.78
C ASN A 23 -9.46 -3.57 -5.80
N PHE A 24 -9.72 -4.68 -5.09
CA PHE A 24 -10.75 -4.72 -4.05
C PHE A 24 -10.47 -3.74 -2.90
N VAL A 25 -9.22 -3.68 -2.41
CA VAL A 25 -8.80 -2.72 -1.38
C VAL A 25 -8.95 -1.28 -1.88
N MET A 26 -8.62 -0.98 -3.14
CA MET A 26 -8.77 0.37 -3.71
C MET A 26 -10.24 0.80 -3.80
N VAL A 27 -11.14 -0.10 -4.19
CA VAL A 27 -12.59 0.16 -4.18
C VAL A 27 -13.07 0.43 -2.76
N PHE A 28 -12.63 -0.38 -1.80
CA PHE A 28 -12.98 -0.19 -0.38
C PHE A 28 -12.49 1.17 0.16
N ILE A 29 -11.25 1.55 -0.14
CA ILE A 29 -10.69 2.86 0.21
C ILE A 29 -11.52 3.99 -0.41
N SER A 30 -11.89 3.85 -1.68
CA SER A 30 -12.71 4.86 -2.38
C SER A 30 -14.07 5.05 -1.70
N LEU A 31 -14.74 3.95 -1.33
CA LEU A 31 -16.01 3.98 -0.61
C LEU A 31 -15.88 4.64 0.77
N LEU A 32 -14.81 4.33 1.52
CA LEU A 32 -14.54 4.98 2.80
C LEU A 32 -14.36 6.49 2.63
N ILE A 33 -13.55 6.92 1.67
CA ILE A 33 -13.32 8.35 1.40
C ILE A 33 -14.65 9.04 1.05
N SER A 34 -15.48 8.46 0.17
CA SER A 34 -16.79 9.01 -0.17
C SER A 34 -17.70 9.13 1.06
N TYR A 35 -17.74 8.10 1.91
CA TYR A 35 -18.55 8.09 3.12
C TYR A 35 -18.13 9.19 4.11
N PHE A 36 -16.83 9.32 4.37
CA PHE A 36 -16.34 10.31 5.34
C PHE A 36 -16.46 11.75 4.84
N ILE A 37 -16.33 11.98 3.53
CA ILE A 37 -16.60 13.30 2.93
C ILE A 37 -18.09 13.66 3.06
N ALA A 38 -19.00 12.72 2.83
CA ALA A 38 -20.43 12.96 2.98
C ALA A 38 -20.86 13.31 4.41
N ASN A 39 -20.08 12.88 5.42
CA ASN A 39 -20.36 13.13 6.85
C ASN A 39 -19.47 14.22 7.46
N ASP A 40 -18.75 15.01 6.63
CA ASP A 40 -17.84 16.08 7.03
C ASP A 40 -16.83 15.69 8.14
N SER A 41 -16.48 14.40 8.16
CA SER A 41 -15.68 13.79 9.23
C SER A 41 -14.22 13.62 8.78
N ALA A 42 -13.67 14.69 8.21
CA ALA A 42 -12.34 14.73 7.60
C ALA A 42 -11.22 14.32 8.57
N ILE A 43 -11.33 14.75 9.83
CA ILE A 43 -10.35 14.45 10.88
C ILE A 43 -10.31 12.94 11.20
N ILE A 44 -11.48 12.27 11.22
CA ILE A 44 -11.57 10.83 11.48
C ILE A 44 -10.95 10.05 10.30
N LEU A 45 -11.24 10.46 9.06
CA LEU A 45 -10.64 9.87 7.87
C LEU A 45 -9.11 10.00 7.89
N CYS A 46 -8.60 11.20 8.17
CA CYS A 46 -7.16 11.44 8.26
C CYS A 46 -6.52 10.64 9.40
N GLY A 47 -7.19 10.53 10.55
CA GLY A 47 -6.81 9.68 11.68
C GLY A 47 -6.65 8.21 11.29
N VAL A 48 -7.66 7.65 10.62
CA VAL A 48 -7.63 6.25 10.15
C VAL A 48 -6.48 6.02 9.18
N PHE A 49 -6.29 6.91 8.19
CA PHE A 49 -5.15 6.80 7.28
C PHE A 49 -3.82 6.89 8.00
N CYS A 50 -3.68 7.80 8.97
CA CYS A 50 -2.48 7.95 9.76
C CYS A 50 -2.11 6.65 10.49
N VAL A 51 -3.08 6.00 11.15
CA VAL A 51 -2.86 4.69 11.79
C VAL A 51 -2.44 3.63 10.78
N ILE A 52 -3.10 3.58 9.60
CA ILE A 52 -2.73 2.63 8.53
C ILE A 52 -1.29 2.87 8.06
N PHE A 53 -0.90 4.13 7.82
CA PHE A 53 0.46 4.48 7.40
C PHE A 53 1.50 4.09 8.46
N TRP A 54 1.21 4.30 9.75
CA TRP A 54 2.09 3.86 10.83
C TRP A 54 2.21 2.34 10.93
N LEU A 55 1.12 1.59 10.76
CA LEU A 55 1.17 0.13 10.70
C LEU A 55 2.01 -0.37 9.51
N LEU A 56 1.88 0.26 8.35
CA LEU A 56 2.69 -0.05 7.17
C LEU A 56 4.17 0.30 7.40
N ALA A 57 4.45 1.46 8.02
CA ALA A 57 5.80 1.90 8.36
C ALA A 57 6.46 0.91 9.33
N ALA A 58 5.79 0.55 10.43
CA ALA A 58 6.27 -0.43 11.40
C ALA A 58 6.53 -1.80 10.76
N ASN A 59 5.62 -2.29 9.92
CA ASN A 59 5.82 -3.53 9.18
C ASN A 59 7.01 -3.45 8.20
N SER A 60 7.19 -2.30 7.53
CA SER A 60 8.32 -2.10 6.61
C SER A 60 9.66 -2.12 7.34
N LEU A 61 9.74 -1.49 8.52
CA LEU A 61 10.92 -1.49 9.38
C LEU A 61 11.20 -2.90 9.91
N TYR A 62 10.15 -3.62 10.35
CA TYR A 62 10.28 -5.01 10.77
C TYR A 62 10.86 -5.87 9.64
N ILE A 63 10.36 -5.75 8.41
CA ILE A 63 10.87 -6.52 7.27
C ILE A 63 12.33 -6.16 6.97
N LEU A 64 12.72 -4.89 7.13
CA LEU A 64 14.07 -4.43 6.86
C LEU A 64 15.07 -4.93 7.90
N ILE A 65 14.69 -4.97 9.17
CA ILE A 65 15.53 -5.46 10.29
C ILE A 65 15.62 -6.99 10.24
N THR A 66 14.48 -7.67 10.13
CA THR A 66 14.42 -9.13 10.29
C THR A 66 14.77 -9.87 9.00
N GLU A 67 14.81 -9.18 7.85
CA GLU A 67 14.81 -9.73 6.48
C GLU A 67 13.69 -10.75 6.20
N ASN A 68 12.83 -11.01 7.19
CA ASN A 68 11.74 -11.96 7.19
C ASN A 68 10.44 -11.24 6.91
N THR A 69 9.67 -11.81 6.00
CA THR A 69 8.43 -11.19 5.54
C THR A 69 7.26 -11.78 6.31
N ILE A 70 6.57 -10.92 7.06
CA ILE A 70 5.25 -11.20 7.59
C ILE A 70 4.29 -11.22 6.39
N GLY A 71 3.66 -12.36 6.15
CA GLY A 71 2.75 -12.53 5.02
C GLY A 71 2.36 -13.98 4.79
N THR A 72 1.32 -14.16 3.98
CA THR A 72 0.82 -15.48 3.56
C THR A 72 1.89 -16.27 2.79
N SER A 73 1.81 -17.61 2.79
CA SER A 73 2.79 -18.47 2.10
C SER A 73 2.97 -18.09 0.62
N THR A 74 1.89 -17.63 -0.03
CA THR A 74 1.87 -17.10 -1.40
C THR A 74 2.74 -15.85 -1.55
N SER A 75 2.70 -14.93 -0.58
CA SER A 75 3.51 -13.70 -0.63
C SER A 75 5.00 -13.98 -0.40
N ARG A 76 5.33 -14.97 0.44
CA ARG A 76 6.71 -15.44 0.65
C ARG A 76 7.29 -16.03 -0.63
N ARG A 77 6.57 -16.96 -1.28
CA ARG A 77 6.99 -17.57 -2.55
C ARG A 77 7.20 -16.54 -3.67
N LEU A 78 6.30 -15.55 -3.77
CA LEU A 78 6.45 -14.49 -4.76
C LEU A 78 7.69 -13.62 -4.52
N LYS A 79 8.00 -13.32 -3.25
CA LYS A 79 9.20 -12.55 -2.90
C LYS A 79 10.48 -13.34 -3.11
N GLU A 80 10.48 -14.65 -2.85
CA GLU A 80 11.60 -15.52 -3.19
C GLU A 80 11.85 -15.54 -4.70
N TYR A 81 10.79 -15.67 -5.50
CA TYR A 81 10.88 -15.56 -6.95
C TYR A 81 11.47 -14.21 -7.41
N ASP A 82 10.98 -13.09 -6.84
CA ASP A 82 11.51 -11.77 -7.20
C ASP A 82 12.96 -11.58 -6.73
N LYS A 83 13.34 -12.15 -5.57
CA LYS A 83 14.72 -12.11 -5.05
C LYS A 83 15.68 -12.94 -5.91
N ASP A 84 15.20 -14.05 -6.45
CA ASP A 84 15.92 -14.92 -7.38
C ASP A 84 16.11 -14.24 -8.75
N ARG A 85 15.05 -13.62 -9.28
CA ARG A 85 15.07 -12.95 -10.58
C ARG A 85 15.82 -11.61 -10.59
N LEU A 86 15.67 -10.77 -9.56
CA LEU A 86 16.28 -9.43 -9.51
C LEU A 86 17.66 -9.42 -8.85
N GLY A 87 18.02 -10.50 -8.16
CA GLY A 87 19.23 -10.59 -7.34
C GLY A 87 19.06 -9.94 -5.96
N LYS A 88 19.67 -10.56 -4.94
CA LYS A 88 19.54 -10.17 -3.52
C LYS A 88 19.90 -8.68 -3.27
N LYS A 89 20.94 -8.16 -3.93
CA LYS A 89 21.43 -6.79 -3.73
C LYS A 89 20.45 -5.73 -4.24
N ARG A 90 19.84 -5.96 -5.41
CA ARG A 90 18.83 -5.05 -6.00
C ARG A 90 17.53 -5.11 -5.21
N TRP A 91 17.13 -6.31 -4.80
CA TRP A 91 15.95 -6.50 -3.95
C TRP A 91 16.06 -5.71 -2.63
N ARG A 92 17.19 -5.82 -1.92
CA ARG A 92 17.42 -5.10 -0.66
C ARG A 92 17.38 -3.58 -0.83
N ARG A 93 17.98 -3.04 -1.90
CA ARG A 93 17.89 -1.60 -2.22
C ARG A 93 16.46 -1.14 -2.44
N ASN A 94 15.68 -1.88 -3.23
CA ASN A 94 14.29 -1.51 -3.51
C ASN A 94 13.43 -1.56 -2.24
N THR A 95 13.62 -2.57 -1.39
CA THR A 95 12.92 -2.65 -0.10
C THR A 95 13.29 -1.50 0.83
N LEU A 96 14.57 -1.11 0.88
CA LEU A 96 15.01 0.03 1.67
C LEU A 96 14.42 1.36 1.18
N VAL A 97 14.41 1.59 -0.13
CA VAL A 97 13.76 2.79 -0.72
C VAL A 97 12.27 2.81 -0.41
N GLN A 98 11.57 1.68 -0.53
CA GLN A 98 10.15 1.57 -0.17
C GLN A 98 9.90 1.86 1.31
N ALA A 99 10.73 1.32 2.20
CA ALA A 99 10.61 1.57 3.63
C ALA A 99 10.81 3.05 3.96
N ILE A 100 11.84 3.69 3.39
CA ILE A 100 12.09 5.13 3.58
C ILE A 100 10.88 5.94 3.11
N PHE A 101 10.37 5.66 1.91
CA PHE A 101 9.22 6.38 1.37
C PHE A 101 7.99 6.25 2.26
N ILE A 102 7.65 5.04 2.72
CA ILE A 102 6.49 4.81 3.60
C ILE A 102 6.65 5.54 4.93
N ASN A 103 7.84 5.53 5.53
CA ASN A 103 8.10 6.20 6.80
C ASN A 103 8.02 7.73 6.65
N LEU A 104 8.59 8.30 5.59
CA LEU A 104 8.47 9.73 5.29
C LEU A 104 7.01 10.14 5.09
N SER A 105 6.23 9.33 4.37
CA SER A 105 4.80 9.58 4.18
C SER A 105 4.02 9.50 5.50
N ALA A 106 4.34 8.56 6.39
CA ALA A 106 3.69 8.47 7.71
C ALA A 106 3.98 9.69 8.59
N ILE A 107 5.23 10.16 8.61
CA ILE A 107 5.62 11.38 9.33
C ILE A 107 4.92 12.60 8.75
N GLY A 108 4.94 12.76 7.43
CA GLY A 108 4.26 13.85 6.74
C GLY A 108 2.75 13.88 7.01
N MET A 109 2.10 12.71 6.99
CA MET A 109 0.68 12.58 7.32
C MET A 109 0.40 12.96 8.77
N THR A 110 1.28 12.58 9.70
CA THR A 110 1.15 12.93 11.11
C THR A 110 1.25 14.45 11.30
N TRP A 111 2.27 15.07 10.69
CA TRP A 111 2.44 16.52 10.70
C TRP A 111 1.19 17.24 10.17
N PHE A 112 0.68 16.79 9.02
CA PHE A 112 -0.54 17.32 8.41
C PHE A 112 -1.73 17.28 9.36
N LEU A 113 -1.88 16.18 10.11
CA LEU A 113 -2.96 15.99 11.08
C LEU A 113 -2.93 16.96 12.27
N PHE A 114 -1.74 17.40 12.68
CA PHE A 114 -1.60 18.31 13.82
C PHE A 114 -1.55 19.79 13.43
N VAL A 115 -1.12 20.11 12.21
CA VAL A 115 -0.95 21.49 11.76
C VAL A 115 -2.22 22.07 11.15
N ILE A 116 -3.09 21.21 10.61
CA ILE A 116 -4.29 21.66 9.93
C ILE A 116 -5.48 21.70 10.87
N ASP A 117 -6.17 22.84 10.86
CA ASP A 117 -7.46 23.01 11.50
C ASP A 117 -8.57 22.42 10.62
N PHE A 118 -8.96 21.18 10.92
CA PHE A 118 -9.96 20.45 10.17
C PHE A 118 -11.37 21.04 10.31
N ASP A 119 -11.64 21.84 11.34
CA ASP A 119 -12.95 22.48 11.54
C ASP A 119 -13.21 23.59 10.50
N SER A 120 -12.14 24.08 9.85
CA SER A 120 -12.21 25.13 8.82
C SER A 120 -12.26 24.60 7.38
N ILE A 121 -12.06 23.29 7.18
CA ILE A 121 -11.90 22.68 5.85
C ILE A 121 -13.17 21.96 5.44
N THR A 122 -13.90 22.57 4.51
CA THR A 122 -14.91 21.85 3.73
C THR A 122 -14.22 21.05 2.62
N LEU A 123 -14.22 19.72 2.74
CA LEU A 123 -13.65 18.82 1.73
C LEU A 123 -14.53 18.74 0.48
N ASN A 124 -14.52 19.78 -0.34
CA ASN A 124 -15.18 19.80 -1.65
C ASN A 124 -14.30 19.13 -2.70
N PHE A 125 -14.22 17.80 -2.65
CA PHE A 125 -13.57 17.04 -3.73
C PHE A 125 -14.49 16.99 -4.97
N PRO A 126 -14.01 17.42 -6.15
CA PRO A 126 -14.79 17.31 -7.37
C PRO A 126 -15.03 15.82 -7.70
N TRP A 127 -16.27 15.48 -8.08
CA TRP A 127 -16.68 14.11 -8.46
C TRP A 127 -15.78 13.45 -9.52
N SER A 128 -15.09 14.25 -10.33
CA SER A 128 -14.09 13.79 -11.30
C SER A 128 -12.91 13.05 -10.65
N PHE A 129 -12.50 13.41 -9.42
CA PHE A 129 -11.41 12.75 -8.71
C PHE A 129 -11.79 11.31 -8.31
N PHE A 130 -13.04 11.10 -7.88
CA PHE A 130 -13.58 9.77 -7.59
C PHE A 130 -13.68 8.91 -8.85
N HIS A 131 -14.14 9.49 -9.96
CA HIS A 131 -14.22 8.78 -11.23
C HIS A 131 -12.84 8.31 -11.70
N LEU A 132 -11.80 9.12 -11.49
CA LEU A 132 -10.42 8.79 -11.86
C LEU A 132 -9.83 7.69 -10.96
N LEU A 133 -10.13 7.69 -9.66
CA LEU A 133 -9.71 6.61 -8.75
C LEU A 133 -10.39 5.28 -9.07
N VAL A 134 -11.71 5.29 -9.32
CA VAL A 134 -12.47 4.08 -9.66
C VAL A 134 -12.05 3.54 -11.03
N VAL A 135 -12.02 4.38 -12.08
CA VAL A 135 -11.63 3.95 -13.42
C VAL A 135 -10.15 3.56 -13.48
N GLY A 136 -9.27 4.29 -12.79
CA GLY A 136 -7.85 3.94 -12.69
C GLY A 136 -7.60 2.61 -11.98
N SER A 137 -8.42 2.25 -11.00
CA SER A 137 -8.33 0.95 -10.30
C SER A 137 -8.88 -0.24 -11.10
N VAL A 138 -9.66 0.00 -12.16
CA VAL A 138 -10.23 -1.03 -13.05
C VAL A 138 -9.32 -1.32 -14.26
N ILE A 139 -8.42 -0.40 -14.61
CA ILE A 139 -7.58 -0.47 -15.83
C ILE A 139 -6.20 -1.13 -15.60
N ILE A 140 -5.80 -1.43 -14.36
CA ILE A 140 -4.55 -2.14 -14.03
C ILE A 140 -4.82 -3.62 -13.72
#